data_AF-A0A960ZHZ7-F1
#
_entry.id   AF-A0A960ZHZ7-F1
#
_cell.length_a   1.000
_cell.length_b   1.000
_cell.length_c   1.000
_cell.angle_alpha   90.00
_cell.angle_beta   90.00
_cell.angle_gamma   90.00
#
_symmetry.space_group_name_H-M   'P 1'
#
loop_
_entity.id
_entity.type
_entity.pdbx_description
1 polymer ?
#
loop_
_entity_poly.entity_id
_entity_poly.type
_entity_poly.pdbx_seq_one_letter_code
_entity_poly.pdbx_strand_id
1 'polypeptide(L)'
;MGSELFGKTAGLSKKEETELLRLYRRKIPTKKIITWELGKQLAQLSHKLDRNIGVMVDRRGYIEDVAIGTNFDIDFPLKTRLRATSTRLSGYRAMFTKLNNKAFSKKEKNMLYDRRLDAICSIEIEKNGSPGAFHIANLHPEASGFDSIVEDTYNTILDIDIPFDEWVDGLEDEFQKIIQAAYIIEEQSKAVLCYLVTPENRHSIEDEIEETLELSKTAGLKIVKTVSQHRSMPDPRYFYGKGKAKDLVQEVISENADMILFHQDLS
;
A
#
# COMPACT_ATOMS: atom_id res chain seq x y z
N MET A 1 -23.51 -11.91 10.23
CA MET A 1 -22.32 -12.62 9.70
C MET A 1 -21.65 -13.31 10.88
N GLY A 2 -21.17 -14.54 10.69
CA GLY A 2 -20.57 -15.31 11.77
C GLY A 2 -19.30 -14.64 12.27
N SER A 3 -19.22 -14.36 13.57
CA SER A 3 -17.99 -13.90 14.20
C SER A 3 -17.05 -15.09 14.32
N GLU A 4 -15.98 -15.12 13.53
CA GLU A 4 -14.92 -16.14 13.58
C GLU A 4 -13.63 -15.55 14.17
N LEU A 5 -12.74 -16.40 14.69
CA LEU A 5 -11.42 -15.98 15.18
C LEU A 5 -10.35 -16.38 14.16
N PHE A 6 -9.43 -15.48 13.86
CA PHE A 6 -8.36 -15.71 12.89
C PHE A 6 -7.00 -15.94 13.54
N GLY A 7 -6.06 -16.48 12.76
CA GLY A 7 -4.70 -16.75 13.21
C GLY A 7 -4.58 -18.05 14.00
N LYS A 8 -3.76 -18.06 15.05
CA LYS A 8 -3.36 -19.30 15.73
C LYS A 8 -4.42 -19.82 16.73
N THR A 9 -5.67 -20.02 16.36
CA THR A 9 -6.76 -20.34 17.32
C THR A 9 -6.60 -21.65 18.11
N ALA A 10 -5.73 -22.56 17.68
CA ALA A 10 -5.43 -23.80 18.42
C ALA A 10 -5.05 -23.54 19.89
N GLY A 11 -5.58 -24.39 20.78
CA GLY A 11 -5.28 -24.39 22.22
C GLY A 11 -6.15 -23.46 23.07
N LEU A 12 -7.11 -22.73 22.48
CA LEU A 12 -8.08 -21.95 23.26
C LEU A 12 -9.16 -22.84 23.88
N SER A 13 -9.53 -22.52 25.12
CA SER A 13 -10.76 -23.03 25.72
C SER A 13 -11.99 -22.32 25.16
N LYS A 14 -13.16 -22.97 25.20
CA LYS A 14 -14.44 -22.35 24.79
C LYS A 14 -14.74 -21.03 25.49
N LYS A 15 -14.30 -20.87 26.76
CA LYS A 15 -14.48 -19.64 27.52
C LYS A 15 -13.64 -18.51 26.94
N GLU A 16 -12.39 -18.79 26.58
CA GLU A 16 -11.47 -17.82 25.98
C GLU A 16 -11.91 -17.44 24.57
N GLU A 17 -12.36 -18.39 23.77
CA GLU A 17 -12.98 -18.12 22.47
C GLU A 17 -14.18 -17.19 22.61
N THR A 18 -15.08 -17.48 23.56
CA THR A 18 -16.26 -16.63 23.82
C THR A 18 -15.86 -15.22 24.27
N GLU A 19 -14.81 -15.08 25.07
CA GLU A 19 -14.28 -13.78 25.51
C GLU A 19 -13.71 -12.97 24.34
N LEU A 20 -12.95 -13.61 23.44
CA LEU A 20 -12.42 -12.99 22.22
C LEU A 20 -13.54 -12.60 21.24
N LEU A 21 -14.52 -13.46 21.03
CA LEU A 21 -15.67 -13.19 20.16
C LEU A 21 -16.54 -12.03 20.65
N ARG A 22 -16.51 -11.69 21.95
CA ARG A 22 -17.18 -10.49 22.47
C ARG A 22 -16.52 -9.19 22.00
N LEU A 23 -15.29 -9.22 21.50
CA LEU A 23 -14.64 -8.03 20.93
C LEU A 23 -15.42 -7.50 19.73
N TYR A 24 -15.99 -8.35 18.87
CA TYR A 24 -16.86 -7.94 17.76
C TYR A 24 -18.07 -7.07 18.16
N ARG A 25 -18.49 -7.10 19.43
CA ARG A 25 -19.60 -6.29 19.94
C ARG A 25 -19.16 -4.90 20.39
N ARG A 26 -17.85 -4.63 20.42
CA ARG A 26 -17.31 -3.31 20.76
C ARG A 26 -17.41 -2.40 19.54
N LYS A 27 -17.57 -1.11 19.83
CA LYS A 27 -17.59 -0.06 18.84
C LYS A 27 -16.73 1.09 19.32
N ILE A 28 -15.90 1.61 18.43
CA ILE A 28 -15.07 2.78 18.67
C ILE A 28 -15.82 3.99 18.11
N PRO A 29 -15.91 5.13 18.82
CA PRO A 29 -16.39 6.38 18.23
C PRO A 29 -15.56 6.74 16.99
N THR A 30 -16.19 7.22 15.92
CA THR A 30 -15.52 7.49 14.64
C THR A 30 -14.35 8.48 14.77
N LYS A 31 -14.47 9.42 15.71
CA LYS A 31 -13.44 10.43 16.02
C LYS A 31 -12.24 9.90 16.81
N LYS A 32 -12.24 8.64 17.24
CA LYS A 32 -11.18 8.07 18.08
C LYS A 32 -10.47 6.93 17.35
N ILE A 33 -9.14 6.90 17.46
CA ILE A 33 -8.35 5.76 16.99
C ILE A 33 -8.70 4.50 17.80
N ILE A 34 -8.75 4.64 19.13
CA ILE A 34 -9.05 3.59 20.10
C ILE A 34 -9.73 4.19 21.34
N THR A 35 -10.49 3.38 22.07
CA THR A 35 -10.98 3.75 23.41
C THR A 35 -10.11 3.11 24.50
N TRP A 36 -10.05 3.75 25.67
CA TRP A 36 -9.38 3.17 26.84
C TRP A 36 -9.94 1.79 27.19
N GLU A 37 -11.26 1.62 27.12
CA GLU A 37 -11.94 0.36 27.45
C GLU A 37 -11.53 -0.78 26.51
N LEU A 38 -11.45 -0.50 25.20
CA LEU A 38 -11.02 -1.50 24.24
C LEU A 38 -9.55 -1.84 24.44
N GLY A 39 -8.69 -0.84 24.59
CA GLY A 39 -7.27 -1.06 24.81
C GLY A 39 -6.98 -1.86 26.07
N LYS A 40 -7.68 -1.54 27.17
CA LYS A 40 -7.62 -2.31 28.41
C LYS A 40 -8.10 -3.75 28.22
N GLN A 41 -9.20 -3.96 27.51
CA GLN A 41 -9.72 -5.31 27.26
C GLN A 41 -8.75 -6.14 26.41
N LEU A 42 -8.16 -5.56 25.36
CA LEU A 42 -7.14 -6.22 24.54
C LEU A 42 -5.91 -6.59 25.37
N ALA A 43 -5.42 -5.67 26.20
CA ALA A 43 -4.27 -5.90 27.07
C ALA A 43 -4.51 -7.04 28.06
N GLN A 44 -5.66 -7.04 28.74
CA GLN A 44 -6.03 -8.07 29.70
C GLN A 44 -6.17 -9.45 29.06
N LEU A 45 -6.82 -9.53 27.89
CA LEU A 45 -6.95 -10.78 27.16
C LEU A 45 -5.59 -11.28 26.68
N SER A 46 -4.74 -10.38 26.18
CA SER A 46 -3.42 -10.74 25.65
C SER A 46 -2.50 -11.27 26.75
N HIS A 47 -2.50 -10.59 27.91
CA HIS A 47 -1.77 -11.01 29.09
C HIS A 47 -2.26 -12.36 29.64
N LYS A 48 -3.58 -12.53 29.77
CA LYS A 48 -4.19 -13.77 30.26
C LYS A 48 -3.86 -14.97 29.38
N LEU A 49 -3.87 -14.78 28.06
CA LEU A 49 -3.63 -15.84 27.10
C LEU A 49 -2.14 -16.08 26.81
N ASP A 50 -1.26 -15.18 27.23
CA ASP A 50 0.15 -15.09 26.81
C ASP A 50 0.32 -15.05 25.28
N ARG A 51 -0.58 -14.30 24.62
CA ARG A 51 -0.66 -14.24 23.16
C ARG A 51 -0.99 -12.83 22.69
N ASN A 52 -0.34 -12.39 21.61
CA ASN A 52 -0.75 -11.15 20.94
C ASN A 52 -2.17 -11.31 20.38
N ILE A 53 -2.99 -10.27 20.51
CA ILE A 53 -4.36 -10.22 19.98
C ILE A 53 -4.45 -9.02 19.06
N GLY A 54 -4.99 -9.23 17.87
CA GLY A 54 -5.25 -8.21 16.88
C GLY A 54 -6.74 -8.02 16.65
N VAL A 55 -7.12 -6.80 16.28
CA VAL A 55 -8.43 -6.45 15.75
C VAL A 55 -8.27 -5.59 14.51
N MET A 56 -9.15 -5.78 13.52
CA MET A 56 -9.30 -4.85 12.40
C MET A 56 -10.57 -4.05 12.60
N VAL A 57 -10.48 -2.74 12.40
CA VAL A 57 -11.59 -1.82 12.67
C VAL A 57 -11.85 -0.94 11.46
N ASP A 58 -13.09 -0.85 11.02
CA ASP A 58 -13.50 0.03 9.93
C ASP A 58 -13.61 1.52 10.37
N ARG A 59 -13.77 2.44 9.42
CA ARG A 59 -13.99 3.88 9.71
C ARG A 59 -15.24 4.16 10.54
N ARG A 60 -16.24 3.28 10.51
CA ARG A 60 -17.47 3.40 11.32
C ARG A 60 -17.27 2.94 12.77
N GLY A 61 -16.09 2.38 13.07
CA GLY A 61 -15.65 1.93 14.38
C GLY A 61 -16.07 0.51 14.74
N TYR A 62 -16.59 -0.27 13.79
CA TYR A 62 -16.92 -1.69 13.98
C TYR A 62 -15.66 -2.54 13.87
N ILE A 63 -15.55 -3.51 14.78
CA ILE A 63 -14.51 -4.53 14.71
C ILE A 63 -14.97 -5.58 13.70
N GLU A 64 -14.27 -5.66 12.57
CA GLU A 64 -14.59 -6.56 11.46
C GLU A 64 -13.83 -7.88 11.52
N ASP A 65 -12.65 -7.89 12.16
CA ASP A 65 -11.86 -9.10 12.43
C ASP A 65 -11.30 -9.09 13.85
N VAL A 66 -11.21 -10.27 14.44
CA VAL A 66 -10.45 -10.55 15.66
C VAL A 66 -9.48 -11.70 15.37
N ALA A 67 -8.20 -11.45 15.60
CA ALA A 67 -7.12 -12.38 15.31
C ALA A 67 -6.24 -12.65 16.54
N ILE A 68 -5.66 -13.84 16.60
CA ILE A 68 -4.59 -14.15 17.53
C ILE A 68 -3.26 -14.04 16.80
N GLY A 69 -2.51 -13.00 17.14
CA GLY A 69 -1.37 -12.49 16.38
C GLY A 69 -1.79 -11.39 15.41
N THR A 70 -1.13 -11.33 14.26
CA THR A 70 -1.33 -10.31 13.20
C THR A 70 -1.86 -10.92 11.90
N ASN A 71 -2.55 -12.05 11.97
CA ASN A 71 -3.11 -12.72 10.80
C ASN A 71 -4.60 -12.37 10.69
N PHE A 72 -4.92 -11.37 9.88
CA PHE A 72 -6.28 -10.91 9.58
C PHE A 72 -6.74 -11.41 8.21
N ASP A 73 -8.00 -11.80 8.07
CA ASP A 73 -8.61 -12.36 6.87
C ASP A 73 -9.77 -11.48 6.39
N ILE A 74 -9.42 -10.26 5.96
CA ILE A 74 -10.36 -9.31 5.37
C ILE A 74 -10.11 -9.22 3.88
N ASP A 75 -11.21 -9.22 3.12
CA ASP A 75 -11.18 -8.89 1.71
C ASP A 75 -11.08 -7.37 1.56
N PHE A 76 -9.89 -6.87 1.24
CA PHE A 76 -9.67 -5.44 1.10
C PHE A 76 -10.30 -4.97 -0.21
N PRO A 77 -11.18 -3.94 -0.18
CA PRO A 77 -11.86 -3.46 -1.38
C PRO A 77 -10.89 -2.88 -2.42
N LEU A 78 -9.67 -2.51 -2.01
CA LEU A 78 -8.61 -2.00 -2.88
C LEU A 78 -7.58 -3.11 -3.16
N LYS A 79 -7.91 -4.06 -4.04
CA LYS A 79 -6.91 -4.96 -4.67
C LYS A 79 -6.27 -4.29 -5.89
N THR A 80 -5.86 -3.04 -5.78
CA THR A 80 -5.30 -2.33 -6.93
C THR A 80 -3.81 -2.65 -7.04
N ARG A 81 -3.42 -3.42 -8.07
CA ARG A 81 -2.01 -3.71 -8.42
C ARG A 81 -1.21 -2.46 -8.83
N LEU A 82 -1.88 -1.32 -9.01
CA LEU A 82 -1.28 -0.04 -9.36
C LEU A 82 -0.92 0.71 -8.08
N ARG A 83 0.35 0.62 -7.71
CA ARG A 83 0.93 1.14 -6.47
C ARG A 83 1.04 2.68 -6.43
N ALA A 84 0.60 3.38 -7.48
CA ALA A 84 0.88 4.80 -7.68
C ALA A 84 -0.35 5.68 -8.02
N THR A 85 -1.58 5.14 -8.04
CA THR A 85 -2.76 5.89 -8.52
C THR A 85 -3.95 5.97 -7.56
N SER A 86 -3.90 5.27 -6.42
CA SER A 86 -5.00 5.34 -5.44
C SER A 86 -4.73 6.43 -4.41
N THR A 87 -5.50 7.53 -4.49
CA THR A 87 -5.54 8.55 -3.44
C THR A 87 -6.14 8.03 -2.13
N ARG A 88 -6.91 6.95 -2.20
CA ARG A 88 -7.64 6.40 -1.06
C ARG A 88 -6.86 5.34 -0.30
N LEU A 89 -7.07 5.37 1.01
CA LEU A 89 -6.73 4.32 1.97
C LEU A 89 -7.90 3.32 2.03
N SER A 90 -7.65 2.15 2.62
CA SER A 90 -8.59 1.03 2.59
C SER A 90 -9.83 1.20 3.46
N GLY A 91 -9.85 2.18 4.37
CA GLY A 91 -10.94 2.36 5.31
C GLY A 91 -10.83 1.48 6.56
N TYR A 92 -9.68 0.85 6.76
CA TYR A 92 -9.43 -0.06 7.86
C TYR A 92 -8.18 0.33 8.63
N ARG A 93 -8.24 0.20 9.96
CA ARG A 93 -7.08 0.24 10.84
C ARG A 93 -6.88 -1.08 11.55
N ALA A 94 -5.64 -1.55 11.60
CA ALA A 94 -5.26 -2.75 12.34
C ALA A 94 -4.69 -2.36 13.70
N MET A 95 -5.18 -2.95 14.78
CA MET A 95 -4.66 -2.73 16.13
C MET A 95 -4.29 -4.06 16.76
N PHE A 96 -3.15 -4.15 17.44
CA PHE A 96 -2.77 -5.39 18.12
C PHE A 96 -1.92 -5.17 19.36
N THR A 97 -1.96 -6.13 20.26
CA THR A 97 -1.10 -6.12 21.44
C THR A 97 0.29 -6.64 21.12
N LYS A 98 1.30 -6.18 21.88
CA LYS A 98 2.67 -6.68 21.83
C LYS A 98 3.15 -7.05 23.23
N LEU A 99 3.43 -8.34 23.43
CA LEU A 99 4.00 -8.84 24.67
C LEU A 99 5.51 -8.56 24.80
N ASN A 100 6.26 -8.55 23.69
CA ASN A 100 7.74 -8.60 23.72
C ASN A 100 8.45 -7.61 22.77
N ASN A 101 7.76 -6.67 22.12
CA ASN A 101 8.38 -5.86 21.06
C ASN A 101 7.89 -4.41 21.06
N LYS A 102 8.80 -3.45 20.89
CA LYS A 102 8.51 -2.00 20.94
C LYS A 102 8.26 -1.38 19.57
N ALA A 103 8.92 -1.88 18.52
CA ALA A 103 8.83 -1.29 17.17
C ALA A 103 7.96 -2.13 16.23
N PHE A 104 7.42 -1.51 15.18
CA PHE A 104 6.70 -2.23 14.13
C PHE A 104 7.63 -3.16 13.35
N SER A 105 7.25 -4.44 13.24
CA SER A 105 8.00 -5.43 12.48
C SER A 105 7.89 -5.17 10.97
N LYS A 106 8.83 -5.69 10.18
CA LYS A 106 8.75 -5.59 8.70
C LYS A 106 7.43 -6.15 8.15
N LYS A 107 6.89 -7.21 8.75
CA LYS A 107 5.60 -7.79 8.37
C LYS A 107 4.44 -6.81 8.61
N GLU A 108 4.47 -6.10 9.73
CA GLU A 108 3.46 -5.10 10.11
C GLU A 108 3.53 -3.88 9.17
N LYS A 109 4.73 -3.38 8.87
CA LYS A 109 4.94 -2.30 7.90
C LYS A 109 4.48 -2.70 6.49
N ASN A 110 4.82 -3.91 6.05
CA ASN A 110 4.34 -4.42 4.76
C ASN A 110 2.81 -4.54 4.72
N MET A 111 2.17 -4.94 5.83
CA MET A 111 0.71 -4.97 5.91
C MET A 111 0.10 -3.57 5.72
N LEU A 112 0.68 -2.55 6.37
CA LEU A 112 0.26 -1.16 6.20
C LEU A 112 0.37 -0.72 4.72
N TYR A 113 1.49 -1.00 4.06
CA TYR A 113 1.68 -0.71 2.63
C TYR A 113 0.76 -1.50 1.71
N ASP A 114 0.82 -2.84 1.76
CA ASP A 114 0.17 -3.74 0.80
C ASP A 114 -1.36 -3.61 0.85
N ARG A 115 -1.90 -3.31 2.03
CA ARG A 115 -3.35 -3.15 2.25
C ARG A 115 -3.78 -1.68 2.30
N ARG A 116 -2.85 -0.72 2.17
CA ARG A 116 -3.08 0.72 2.33
C ARG A 116 -3.97 1.01 3.53
N LEU A 117 -3.61 0.49 4.71
CA LEU A 117 -4.41 0.69 5.92
C LEU A 117 -4.44 2.18 6.28
N ASP A 118 -5.56 2.63 6.83
CA ASP A 118 -5.68 3.98 7.39
C ASP A 118 -4.63 4.18 8.49
N ALA A 119 -4.41 3.15 9.31
CA ALA A 119 -3.34 3.09 10.29
C ALA A 119 -3.04 1.64 10.72
N ILE A 120 -1.84 1.43 11.25
CA ILE A 120 -1.50 0.27 12.07
C ILE A 120 -1.14 0.74 13.47
N CYS A 121 -1.65 0.08 14.51
CA CYS A 121 -1.39 0.46 15.89
C CYS A 121 -0.96 -0.73 16.72
N SER A 122 -0.13 -0.48 17.73
CA SER A 122 0.20 -1.48 18.73
C SER A 122 0.12 -0.97 20.16
N ILE A 123 -0.29 -1.87 21.06
CA ILE A 123 -0.43 -1.62 22.49
C ILE A 123 0.61 -2.48 23.22
N GLU A 124 1.54 -1.87 23.91
CA GLU A 124 2.44 -2.58 24.81
C GLU A 124 1.66 -3.12 26.02
N ILE A 125 2.05 -4.29 26.52
CA ILE A 125 1.38 -4.92 27.66
C ILE A 125 2.30 -4.88 28.87
N GLU A 126 1.83 -4.22 29.93
CA GLU A 126 2.53 -4.16 31.20
C GLU A 126 2.48 -5.51 31.94
N LYS A 127 3.40 -5.70 32.90
CA LYS A 127 3.49 -6.95 33.68
C LYS A 127 2.22 -7.33 34.44
N ASN A 128 1.39 -6.35 34.78
CA ASN A 128 0.10 -6.53 35.46
C ASN A 128 -1.08 -6.73 34.48
N GLY A 129 -0.83 -6.78 33.17
CA GLY A 129 -1.84 -6.89 32.12
C GLY A 129 -2.58 -5.59 31.79
N SER A 130 -2.11 -4.43 32.27
CA SER A 130 -2.64 -3.13 31.83
C SER A 130 -2.02 -2.71 30.49
N PRO A 131 -2.71 -1.88 29.69
CA PRO A 131 -2.12 -1.29 28.50
C PRO A 131 -1.00 -0.31 28.92
N GLY A 132 0.16 -0.42 28.28
CA GLY A 132 1.29 0.50 28.38
C GLY A 132 1.30 1.50 27.23
N ALA A 133 2.48 1.73 26.67
CA ALA A 133 2.67 2.63 25.53
C ALA A 133 1.82 2.22 24.32
N PHE A 134 1.37 3.23 23.58
CA PHE A 134 0.61 3.09 22.34
C PHE A 134 1.43 3.61 21.18
N HIS A 135 1.57 2.81 20.13
CA HIS A 135 2.26 3.18 18.91
C HIS A 135 1.27 3.20 17.77
N ILE A 136 1.40 4.19 16.89
CA ILE A 136 0.64 4.30 15.65
C ILE A 136 1.62 4.50 14.49
N ALA A 137 1.29 3.93 13.34
CA ALA A 137 1.98 4.21 12.11
C ALA A 137 0.99 4.32 10.95
N ASN A 138 1.30 5.19 10.00
CA ASN A 138 0.49 5.46 8.81
C ASN A 138 1.37 5.71 7.60
N LEU A 139 0.74 5.61 6.43
CA LEU A 139 1.37 6.01 5.19
C LEU A 139 1.34 7.53 5.07
N HIS A 140 2.44 8.08 4.59
CA HIS A 140 2.55 9.47 4.19
C HIS A 140 3.00 9.51 2.73
N PRO A 141 2.29 10.26 1.86
CA PRO A 141 2.65 10.31 0.44
C PRO A 141 3.98 11.05 0.26
N GLU A 142 4.77 10.62 -0.71
CA GLU A 142 6.03 11.28 -1.08
C GLU A 142 5.99 11.67 -2.56
N ALA A 143 6.62 12.80 -2.90
CA ALA A 143 6.74 13.24 -4.30
C ALA A 143 7.51 12.25 -5.20
N SER A 144 8.30 11.36 -4.59
CA SER A 144 9.02 10.28 -5.28
C SER A 144 8.10 9.16 -5.78
N GLY A 145 6.83 9.14 -5.38
CA GLY A 145 5.88 8.05 -5.64
C GLY A 145 6.06 6.84 -4.72
N PHE A 146 6.99 6.89 -3.78
CA PHE A 146 7.16 5.88 -2.73
C PHE A 146 6.73 6.43 -1.38
N ASP A 147 5.49 6.10 -0.98
CA ASP A 147 4.96 6.47 0.34
C ASP A 147 5.95 6.12 1.45
N SER A 148 6.12 7.02 2.40
CA SER A 148 6.90 6.79 3.62
C SER A 148 5.98 6.32 4.76
N ILE A 149 6.58 5.76 5.82
CA ILE A 149 5.86 5.44 7.06
C ILE A 149 6.26 6.46 8.11
N VAL A 150 5.26 7.13 8.67
CA VAL A 150 5.39 7.94 9.87
C VAL A 150 4.97 7.09 11.06
N GLU A 151 5.73 7.16 12.16
CA GLU A 151 5.44 6.46 13.40
C GLU A 151 5.40 7.45 14.57
N ASP A 152 4.31 7.41 15.34
CA ASP A 152 4.17 8.17 16.58
C ASP A 152 4.02 7.24 17.78
N THR A 153 4.47 7.71 18.94
CA THR A 153 4.40 6.97 20.20
C THR A 153 3.82 7.83 21.30
N TYR A 154 2.86 7.25 22.04
CA TYR A 154 2.21 7.83 23.19
C TYR A 154 2.51 6.98 24.42
N ASN A 155 2.72 7.61 25.58
CA ASN A 155 3.03 6.88 26.81
C ASN A 155 1.83 6.05 27.30
N THR A 156 0.61 6.50 27.01
CA THR A 156 -0.62 5.78 27.27
C THR A 156 -1.69 6.12 26.24
N ILE A 157 -2.67 5.24 26.10
CA ILE A 157 -3.87 5.44 25.27
C ILE A 157 -4.61 6.74 25.63
N LEU A 158 -4.51 7.20 26.89
CA LEU A 158 -5.17 8.43 27.34
C LEU A 158 -4.54 9.70 26.78
N ASP A 159 -3.28 9.65 26.33
CA ASP A 159 -2.55 10.79 25.78
C ASP A 159 -2.89 11.03 24.30
N ILE A 160 -3.68 10.14 23.68
CA ILE A 160 -4.00 10.22 22.27
C ILE A 160 -5.08 11.26 22.04
N ASP A 161 -4.69 12.37 21.42
CA ASP A 161 -5.57 13.46 20.98
C ASP A 161 -5.58 13.56 19.45
N ILE A 162 -6.03 12.49 18.79
CA ILE A 162 -6.17 12.43 17.33
C ILE A 162 -7.67 12.37 16.99
N PRO A 163 -8.25 13.40 16.35
CA PRO A 163 -9.57 13.31 15.73
C PRO A 163 -9.48 12.40 14.50
N PHE A 164 -9.66 11.10 14.69
CA PHE A 164 -9.27 10.08 13.71
C PHE A 164 -9.93 10.24 12.33
N ASP A 165 -11.20 10.63 12.28
CA ASP A 165 -11.91 10.90 11.03
C ASP A 165 -11.26 12.05 10.23
N GLU A 166 -11.07 13.20 10.89
CA GLU A 166 -10.44 14.37 10.27
C GLU A 166 -8.97 14.10 9.89
N TRP A 167 -8.26 13.30 10.70
CA TRP A 167 -6.88 12.93 10.44
C TRP A 167 -6.73 12.03 9.21
N VAL A 168 -7.61 11.03 9.04
CA VAL A 168 -7.60 10.18 7.83
C VAL A 168 -7.99 11.00 6.60
N ASP A 169 -9.01 11.84 6.69
CA ASP A 169 -9.43 12.71 5.58
C ASP A 169 -8.28 13.64 5.16
N GLY A 170 -7.55 14.22 6.12
CA GLY A 170 -6.37 15.04 5.86
C GLY A 170 -5.24 14.28 5.16
N LEU A 171 -4.97 13.03 5.56
CA LEU A 171 -4.00 12.17 4.88
C LEU A 171 -4.42 11.88 3.43
N GLU A 172 -5.69 11.52 3.18
CA GLU A 172 -6.19 11.27 1.83
C GLU A 172 -6.14 12.53 0.95
N ASP A 173 -6.38 13.71 1.53
CA ASP A 173 -6.20 15.00 0.85
C ASP A 173 -4.73 15.26 0.48
N GLU A 174 -3.77 14.88 1.32
CA GLU A 174 -2.34 14.94 1.00
C GLU A 174 -1.99 13.98 -0.15
N PHE A 175 -2.49 12.74 -0.11
CA PHE A 175 -2.34 11.78 -1.20
C PHE A 175 -2.87 12.36 -2.52
N GLN A 176 -4.05 13.00 -2.47
CA GLN A 176 -4.66 13.63 -3.62
C GLN A 176 -3.83 14.81 -4.13
N LYS A 177 -3.30 15.66 -3.25
CA LYS A 177 -2.44 16.79 -3.66
C LYS A 177 -1.15 16.32 -4.32
N ILE A 178 -0.48 15.30 -3.80
CA ILE A 178 0.77 14.80 -4.39
C ILE A 178 0.51 14.13 -5.73
N ILE A 179 -0.56 13.34 -5.85
CA ILE A 179 -0.96 12.76 -7.14
C ILE A 179 -1.35 13.87 -8.12
N GLN A 180 -2.16 14.86 -7.71
CA GLN A 180 -2.52 15.99 -8.57
C GLN A 180 -1.31 16.83 -8.95
N ALA A 181 -0.36 17.08 -8.05
CA ALA A 181 0.86 17.79 -8.37
C ALA A 181 1.71 17.00 -9.37
N ALA A 182 1.80 15.67 -9.24
CA ALA A 182 2.43 14.83 -10.26
C ALA A 182 1.72 14.93 -11.61
N TYR A 183 0.37 14.97 -11.63
CA TYR A 183 -0.43 15.20 -12.85
C TYR A 183 -0.32 16.64 -13.40
N ILE A 184 -0.16 17.66 -12.55
CA ILE A 184 -0.02 19.07 -12.94
C ILE A 184 1.41 19.36 -13.43
N ILE A 185 2.39 18.58 -12.96
CA ILE A 185 3.78 18.57 -13.46
C ILE A 185 3.87 17.84 -14.82
N GLU A 186 2.82 17.16 -15.29
CA GLU A 186 2.74 16.74 -16.70
C GLU A 186 2.52 17.95 -17.65
N GLU A 187 3.62 18.69 -17.88
CA GLU A 187 4.10 18.73 -19.25
C GLU A 187 4.30 17.27 -19.72
N GLN A 188 3.27 16.66 -20.31
CA GLN A 188 3.29 15.38 -21.05
C GLN A 188 4.39 14.38 -20.62
N SER A 189 4.03 13.30 -19.91
CA SER A 189 4.93 12.19 -19.54
C SER A 189 5.96 11.87 -20.64
N LYS A 190 7.26 11.99 -20.33
CA LYS A 190 8.34 11.88 -21.32
C LYS A 190 8.63 10.42 -21.61
N ALA A 191 8.57 10.02 -22.87
CA ALA A 191 8.83 8.65 -23.28
C ALA A 191 9.91 8.57 -24.37
N VAL A 192 10.70 7.51 -24.33
CA VAL A 192 11.57 7.11 -25.44
C VAL A 192 10.82 6.06 -26.27
N LEU A 193 10.52 6.37 -27.53
CA LEU A 193 9.88 5.44 -28.46
C LEU A 193 10.93 4.51 -29.07
N CYS A 194 10.76 3.21 -28.93
CA CYS A 194 11.62 2.20 -29.54
C CYS A 194 10.86 1.35 -30.56
N TYR A 195 11.48 1.13 -31.72
CA TYR A 195 10.91 0.31 -32.79
C TYR A 195 11.96 -0.55 -33.49
N LEU A 196 11.52 -1.71 -33.96
CA LEU A 196 12.32 -2.70 -34.68
C LEU A 196 12.05 -2.58 -36.18
N VAL A 197 13.11 -2.38 -36.97
CA VAL A 197 13.05 -2.40 -38.42
C VAL A 197 13.51 -3.77 -38.91
N THR A 198 12.61 -4.46 -39.60
CA THR A 198 12.85 -5.73 -40.30
C THR A 198 12.67 -5.54 -41.81
N PRO A 199 13.13 -6.48 -42.65
CA PRO A 199 12.85 -6.43 -44.08
C PRO A 199 11.35 -6.41 -44.42
N GLU A 200 10.50 -6.95 -43.55
CA GLU A 200 9.06 -7.08 -43.76
C GLU A 200 8.30 -5.76 -43.53
N ASN A 201 8.71 -4.97 -42.54
CA ASN A 201 8.03 -3.72 -42.18
C ASN A 201 8.75 -2.44 -42.66
N ARG A 202 9.93 -2.56 -43.29
CA ARG A 202 10.75 -1.41 -43.72
C ARG A 202 9.99 -0.36 -44.54
N HIS A 203 8.97 -0.77 -45.30
CA HIS A 203 8.19 0.13 -46.15
C HIS A 203 6.98 0.77 -45.46
N SER A 204 6.48 0.21 -44.35
CA SER A 204 5.32 0.71 -43.61
C SER A 204 5.69 1.34 -42.27
N ILE A 205 6.88 1.05 -41.73
CA ILE A 205 7.29 1.45 -40.39
C ILE A 205 7.34 2.97 -40.19
N GLU A 206 7.60 3.75 -41.24
CA GLU A 206 7.63 5.22 -41.16
C GLU A 206 6.23 5.78 -40.88
N ASP A 207 5.22 5.31 -41.62
CA ASP A 207 3.81 5.69 -41.42
C ASP A 207 3.29 5.20 -40.05
N GLU A 208 3.66 3.97 -39.66
CA GLU A 208 3.32 3.38 -38.36
C GLU A 208 3.91 4.17 -37.17
N ILE A 209 5.11 4.72 -37.33
CA ILE A 209 5.74 5.60 -36.31
C ILE A 209 5.01 6.93 -36.24
N GLU A 210 4.65 7.53 -37.38
CA GLU A 210 3.92 8.79 -37.41
C GLU A 210 2.56 8.66 -36.69
N GLU A 211 1.83 7.57 -36.96
CA GLU A 211 0.61 7.22 -36.23
C GLU A 211 0.89 7.05 -34.73
N THR A 212 1.94 6.30 -34.37
CA THR A 212 2.32 6.08 -32.96
C THR A 212 2.63 7.40 -32.25
N LEU A 213 3.26 8.36 -32.93
CA LEU A 213 3.54 9.70 -32.39
C LEU A 213 2.26 10.50 -32.15
N GLU A 214 1.28 10.42 -33.06
CA GLU A 214 -0.03 11.08 -32.90
C GLU A 214 -0.86 10.47 -31.76
N LEU A 215 -0.88 9.13 -31.67
CA LEU A 215 -1.53 8.41 -30.59
C LEU A 215 -0.89 8.73 -29.24
N SER A 216 0.44 8.81 -29.19
CA SER A 216 1.19 9.19 -28.00
C SER A 216 0.82 10.59 -27.51
N LYS A 217 0.73 11.57 -28.42
CA LYS A 217 0.29 12.94 -28.10
C LYS A 217 -1.13 12.95 -27.52
N THR A 218 -2.03 12.18 -28.12
CA THR A 218 -3.44 12.07 -27.68
C THR A 218 -3.55 11.39 -26.31
N ALA A 219 -2.64 10.44 -26.02
CA ALA A 219 -2.52 9.77 -24.73
C ALA A 219 -1.77 10.59 -23.66
N GLY A 220 -1.36 11.84 -23.97
CA GLY A 220 -0.66 12.71 -23.03
C GLY A 220 0.84 12.45 -22.89
N LEU A 221 1.46 11.71 -23.81
CA LEU A 221 2.90 11.41 -23.81
C LEU A 221 3.68 12.39 -24.69
N LYS A 222 4.86 12.80 -24.22
CA LYS A 222 5.88 13.53 -25.00
C LYS A 222 6.98 12.58 -25.41
N ILE A 223 7.04 12.22 -26.68
CA ILE A 223 8.18 11.45 -27.17
C ILE A 223 9.40 12.36 -27.20
N VAL A 224 10.36 12.12 -26.30
CA VAL A 224 11.62 12.90 -26.20
C VAL A 224 12.71 12.37 -27.12
N LYS A 225 12.62 11.08 -27.47
CA LYS A 225 13.58 10.43 -28.37
C LYS A 225 12.95 9.23 -29.06
N THR A 226 13.36 9.00 -30.30
CA THR A 226 12.98 7.82 -31.06
C THR A 226 14.22 6.99 -31.38
N VAL A 227 14.19 5.70 -31.04
CA VAL A 227 15.33 4.80 -31.14
C VAL A 227 14.95 3.60 -32.01
N SER A 228 15.64 3.45 -33.13
CA SER A 228 15.47 2.31 -34.02
C SER A 228 16.47 1.19 -33.73
N GLN A 229 16.08 -0.04 -34.03
CA GLN A 229 16.96 -1.19 -34.11
C GLN A 229 16.72 -1.93 -35.41
N HIS A 230 17.77 -2.17 -36.19
CA HIS A 230 17.66 -2.92 -37.44
C HIS A 230 18.07 -4.38 -37.23
N ARG A 231 17.20 -5.33 -37.61
CA ARG A 231 17.50 -6.78 -37.57
C ARG A 231 16.79 -7.50 -38.73
N SER A 232 17.33 -8.63 -39.14
CA SER A 232 16.65 -9.52 -40.10
C SER A 232 15.42 -10.20 -39.49
N MET A 233 15.45 -10.49 -38.18
CA MET A 233 14.35 -11.06 -37.40
C MET A 233 14.42 -10.59 -35.94
N PRO A 234 13.29 -10.57 -35.20
CA PRO A 234 13.27 -10.30 -33.76
C PRO A 234 14.13 -11.32 -32.98
N ASP A 235 14.74 -10.86 -31.90
CA ASP A 235 15.46 -11.72 -30.96
C ASP A 235 14.46 -12.56 -30.14
N PRO A 236 14.55 -13.90 -30.14
CA PRO A 236 13.58 -14.75 -29.44
C PRO A 236 13.51 -14.54 -27.93
N ARG A 237 14.53 -13.91 -27.32
CA ARG A 237 14.61 -13.69 -25.87
C ARG A 237 14.51 -12.23 -25.46
N TYR A 238 14.96 -11.32 -26.32
CA TYR A 238 15.07 -9.89 -25.97
C TYR A 238 14.39 -8.96 -26.99
N PHE A 239 13.71 -9.50 -28.01
CA PHE A 239 13.09 -8.84 -29.16
C PHE A 239 14.02 -7.88 -29.94
N TYR A 240 14.47 -6.81 -29.30
CA TYR A 240 15.45 -5.84 -29.79
C TYR A 240 16.91 -6.29 -29.59
N GLY A 241 17.16 -7.24 -28.67
CA GLY A 241 18.49 -7.79 -28.38
C GLY A 241 19.12 -7.25 -27.08
N LYS A 242 19.96 -8.07 -26.44
CA LYS A 242 20.55 -7.77 -25.13
C LYS A 242 21.38 -6.48 -25.08
N GLY A 243 22.09 -6.15 -26.17
CA GLY A 243 22.86 -4.90 -26.27
C GLY A 243 21.94 -3.69 -26.29
N LYS A 244 20.96 -3.70 -27.19
CA LYS A 244 20.01 -2.60 -27.36
C LYS A 244 19.17 -2.34 -26.11
N ALA A 245 18.78 -3.38 -25.38
CA ALA A 245 18.08 -3.23 -24.11
C ALA A 245 18.90 -2.44 -23.07
N LYS A 246 20.23 -2.61 -23.04
CA LYS A 246 21.11 -1.82 -22.16
C LYS A 246 21.24 -0.38 -22.65
N ASP A 247 21.34 -0.20 -23.95
CA ASP A 247 21.44 1.14 -24.56
C ASP A 247 20.16 1.95 -24.29
N LEU A 248 18.98 1.34 -24.41
CA LEU A 248 17.70 2.00 -24.12
C LEU A 248 17.61 2.49 -22.67
N VAL A 249 18.15 1.74 -21.71
CA VAL A 249 18.22 2.21 -20.31
C VAL A 249 19.09 3.45 -20.19
N GLN A 250 20.21 3.53 -20.91
CA GLN A 250 21.03 4.73 -20.94
C GLN A 250 20.29 5.91 -21.57
N GLU A 251 19.49 5.66 -22.60
CA GLU A 251 18.72 6.70 -23.28
C GLU A 251 17.57 7.26 -22.44
N VAL A 252 16.93 6.43 -21.61
CA VAL A 252 15.94 6.90 -20.64
C VAL A 252 16.58 7.84 -19.62
N ILE A 253 17.78 7.47 -19.13
CA ILE A 253 18.52 8.27 -18.15
C ILE A 253 19.02 9.58 -18.77
N SER A 254 19.56 9.55 -19.99
CA SER A 254 20.12 10.74 -20.64
C SER A 254 19.04 11.77 -20.99
N GLU A 255 17.88 11.32 -21.47
CA GLU A 255 16.78 12.20 -21.89
C GLU A 255 15.83 12.55 -20.73
N ASN A 256 16.11 12.04 -19.52
CA ASN A 256 15.27 12.16 -18.33
C ASN A 256 13.81 11.77 -18.64
N ALA A 257 13.64 10.60 -19.26
CA ALA A 257 12.35 10.04 -19.62
C ALA A 257 11.78 9.17 -18.49
N ASP A 258 10.46 9.10 -18.41
CA ASP A 258 9.73 8.35 -17.39
C ASP A 258 9.53 6.88 -17.79
N MET A 259 9.53 6.61 -19.10
CA MET A 259 9.23 5.28 -19.65
C MET A 259 9.84 5.04 -21.04
N ILE A 260 9.80 3.77 -21.45
CA ILE A 260 10.08 3.32 -22.83
C ILE A 260 8.77 2.86 -23.44
N LEU A 261 8.42 3.41 -24.60
CA LEU A 261 7.28 2.98 -25.41
C LEU A 261 7.79 2.06 -26.51
N PHE A 262 7.30 0.83 -26.58
CA PHE A 262 7.62 -0.11 -27.66
C PHE A 262 6.51 -0.08 -28.70
N HIS A 263 6.86 0.15 -29.97
CA HIS A 263 5.88 0.13 -31.05
C HIS A 263 5.35 -1.29 -31.31
N GLN A 264 6.25 -2.29 -31.37
CA GLN A 264 5.85 -3.69 -31.57
C GLN A 264 5.46 -4.37 -30.25
N ASP A 265 4.45 -5.24 -30.32
CA ASP A 265 4.07 -6.14 -29.23
C ASP A 265 5.23 -7.07 -28.84
N LEU A 266 5.55 -7.07 -27.54
CA LEU A 266 6.57 -7.92 -26.95
C LEU A 266 5.93 -9.24 -26.48
N SER A 267 5.99 -10.29 -27.31
CA SER A 267 5.54 -11.66 -26.98
C SER A 267 6.71 -12.58 -26.65
#